data_AF-K2A851-F1
#
_entry.id   AF-K2A851-F1
#
_cell.length_a   1.000
_cell.length_b   1.000
_cell.length_c   1.000
_cell.angle_alpha   90.00
_cell.angle_beta   90.00
_cell.angle_gamma   90.00
#
_symmetry.space_group_name_H-M   'P 1'
#
loop_
_entity.id
_entity.type
_entity.pdbx_description
1 polymer ?
#
loop_
_entity_poly.entity_id
_entity_poly.type
_entity_poly.pdbx_seq_one_letter_code
_entity_poly.pdbx_strand_id
1 'polypeptide(L)'
;MSQLDRIKVFQIIIYVVAFFVIARLFYWQFIAKVEGTFESIISDSFLPAPRGEIYDLSNFPLVTNQEAFLIYGKPHDLDQNPEEVAKTVAPYLISEK
;
A
#
# COMPACT_ATOMS: atom_id res chain seq x y z
N MET A 1 54.74 6.11 15.05
CA MET A 1 53.33 6.56 15.05
C MET A 1 52.95 6.83 16.49
N SER A 2 52.67 8.08 16.86
CA SER A 2 52.40 8.48 18.25
C SER A 2 51.13 7.81 18.76
N GLN A 3 51.03 7.54 20.08
CA GLN A 3 49.78 7.04 20.69
C GLN A 3 48.59 7.96 20.39
N LEU A 4 48.84 9.26 20.27
CA LEU A 4 47.85 10.27 19.90
C LEU A 4 47.32 10.10 18.47
N ASP A 5 48.12 9.55 17.56
CA ASP A 5 47.71 9.32 16.16
C ASP A 5 46.71 8.16 16.07
N ARG A 6 46.87 7.12 16.90
CA ARG A 6 45.96 5.97 16.94
C ARG A 6 44.58 6.35 17.47
N ILE A 7 44.53 7.22 18.49
CA ILE A 7 43.28 7.77 19.02
C ILE A 7 42.56 8.62 17.95
N LYS A 8 43.29 9.48 17.24
CA LYS A 8 42.72 10.31 16.18
C LYS A 8 42.12 9.48 15.05
N VAL A 9 42.81 8.41 14.63
CA VAL A 9 42.29 7.48 13.61
C VAL A 9 41.00 6.81 14.09
N PHE A 10 40.95 6.35 15.33
CA PHE A 10 39.74 5.74 15.89
C PHE A 10 38.57 6.72 15.95
N GLN A 11 38.85 7.97 16.35
CA GLN A 11 37.84 9.04 16.38
C GLN A 11 37.28 9.35 14.98
N ILE A 12 38.14 9.38 13.95
CA ILE A 12 37.71 9.58 12.56
C ILE A 12 36.79 8.43 12.11
N ILE A 13 37.13 7.19 12.43
CA ILE A 13 36.30 6.03 12.08
C ILE A 13 34.90 6.16 12.70
N ILE A 14 34.81 6.55 13.97
CA ILE A 14 33.51 6.77 14.65
C ILE A 14 32.70 7.85 13.92
N TYR A 15 33.31 8.98 13.57
CA TYR A 15 32.59 10.04 12.86
C TYR A 15 32.13 9.62 11.47
N VAL A 16 32.94 8.86 10.75
CA VAL A 16 32.56 8.32 9.44
C VAL A 16 31.36 7.39 9.57
N VAL A 17 31.37 6.46 10.53
CA VAL A 17 30.25 5.55 10.77
C VAL A 17 29.00 6.32 11.17
N ALA A 18 29.11 7.28 12.09
CA ALA A 18 27.99 8.11 12.50
C ALA A 18 27.40 8.91 11.33
N PHE A 19 28.25 9.46 10.47
CA PHE A 19 27.82 10.16 9.26
C PHE A 19 27.02 9.25 8.32
N PHE A 20 27.48 8.01 8.08
CA PHE A 20 26.73 7.06 7.26
C PHE A 20 25.36 6.70 7.84
N VAL A 21 25.27 6.53 9.16
CA VAL A 21 24.00 6.28 9.84
C VAL A 21 23.04 7.45 9.67
N ILE A 22 23.51 8.68 9.91
CA ILE A 22 22.71 9.91 9.77
C ILE A 22 22.26 10.08 8.31
N ALA A 23 23.17 9.91 7.34
CA ALA A 23 22.84 10.01 5.93
C ALA A 23 21.81 8.95 5.50
N ARG A 24 21.91 7.72 6.03
CA ARG A 24 20.94 6.65 5.75
C ARG A 24 19.56 6.98 6.32
N LEU A 25 19.50 7.50 7.55
CA LEU A 25 18.26 7.94 8.17
C LEU A 25 17.66 9.12 7.41
N PHE A 26 18.46 10.09 7.02
CA PHE A 26 18.02 11.23 6.20
C PHE A 26 17.44 10.76 4.86
N TYR A 27 18.09 9.80 4.20
CA TYR A 27 17.57 9.21 2.97
C TYR A 27 16.18 8.61 3.17
N TRP A 28 15.97 7.84 4.25
CA TRP A 28 14.65 7.26 4.55
C TRP A 28 13.59 8.31 4.91
N GLN A 29 13.96 9.35 5.65
CA GLN A 29 13.04 10.39 6.10
C GLN A 29 12.64 11.37 4.99
N PHE A 30 13.58 11.75 4.12
CA PHE A 30 13.36 12.86 3.17
C PHE A 30 13.26 12.44 1.70
N ILE A 31 14.05 11.45 1.26
CA ILE A 31 14.11 11.07 -0.16
C ILE A 31 13.19 9.90 -0.46
N ALA A 32 13.29 8.84 0.34
CA ALA A 32 12.51 7.63 0.13
C ALA A 32 11.01 7.88 0.33
N LYS A 33 10.63 9.02 0.93
CA LYS A 33 9.27 9.33 1.37
C LYS A 33 8.65 8.04 1.90
N VAL A 34 9.32 7.43 2.87
CA VAL A 34 8.63 6.50 3.76
C VAL A 34 7.70 7.42 4.54
N GLU A 35 6.62 7.83 3.86
CA GLU A 35 5.44 8.36 4.49
C GLU A 35 5.21 7.33 5.59
N GLY A 36 5.40 7.76 6.84
CA GLY A 36 4.90 7.03 7.98
C GLY A 36 3.40 7.08 7.83
N THR A 37 2.87 6.34 6.85
CA THR A 37 1.47 6.18 6.58
C THR A 37 1.03 5.25 7.69
N PHE A 38 0.85 5.83 8.88
CA PHE A 38 0.12 5.19 9.97
C PHE A 38 -1.25 4.70 9.45
N GLU A 39 -1.77 5.32 8.38
CA GLU A 39 -2.93 4.85 7.60
C GLU A 39 -2.69 3.56 6.79
N SER A 40 -1.49 3.29 6.25
CA SER A 40 -1.23 2.05 5.49
C SER A 40 -1.06 0.83 6.40
N ILE A 41 -0.84 1.04 7.70
CA ILE A 41 -0.90 -0.05 8.69
C ILE A 41 -2.36 -0.44 8.97
N ILE A 42 -3.31 0.49 8.77
CA ILE A 42 -4.75 0.24 9.01
C ILE A 42 -5.43 -0.32 7.77
N SER A 43 -4.95 0.02 6.57
CA SER A 43 -5.41 -0.60 5.33
C SER A 43 -4.28 -1.43 4.72
N ASP A 44 -4.24 -2.72 5.09
CA ASP A 44 -3.66 -3.75 4.24
C ASP A 44 -4.44 -3.75 2.92
N SER A 45 -4.09 -2.84 2.01
CA SER A 45 -4.59 -2.85 0.64
C SER A 45 -3.89 -4.01 -0.06
N PHE A 46 -4.42 -5.20 0.18
CA PHE A 46 -4.01 -6.40 -0.54
C PHE A 46 -4.28 -6.14 -2.01
N LEU A 47 -3.23 -5.93 -2.79
CA LEU A 47 -3.28 -5.89 -4.25
C LEU A 47 -3.33 -7.34 -4.73
N PRO A 48 -4.51 -7.87 -5.09
CA PRO A 48 -4.57 -9.24 -5.57
C PRO A 48 -3.80 -9.35 -6.89
N ALA A 49 -2.97 -10.38 -7.01
CA ALA A 49 -2.35 -10.69 -8.30
C ALA A 49 -3.46 -11.05 -9.31
N PRO A 50 -3.41 -10.54 -10.56
CA PRO A 50 -4.38 -10.90 -11.58
C PRO A 50 -4.31 -12.41 -11.86
N ARG A 51 -5.48 -13.05 -12.06
CA ARG A 51 -5.52 -14.48 -12.43
C ARG A 51 -5.00 -14.65 -13.86
N GLY A 52 -4.37 -15.78 -14.16
CA GLY A 52 -3.99 -16.10 -15.54
C GLY A 52 -5.21 -16.19 -16.47
N GLU A 53 -5.04 -15.72 -17.71
CA GLU A 53 -6.04 -15.87 -18.75
C GLU A 53 -5.90 -17.24 -19.42
N ILE A 54 -7.04 -17.86 -19.77
CA ILE A 54 -7.07 -19.16 -20.43
C ILE A 54 -7.74 -18.98 -21.78
N TYR A 55 -7.05 -19.41 -22.84
CA TYR A 55 -7.51 -19.33 -24.23
C TYR A 55 -7.72 -20.75 -24.80
N ASP A 56 -8.62 -20.87 -25.78
CA ASP A 56 -8.73 -22.08 -26.59
C ASP A 56 -7.61 -22.17 -27.65
N LEU A 57 -7.58 -23.25 -28.44
CA LEU A 57 -6.62 -23.42 -29.53
C LEU A 57 -6.78 -22.39 -30.67
N SER A 58 -7.95 -21.75 -30.75
CA SER A 58 -8.28 -20.69 -31.71
C SER A 58 -8.00 -19.28 -31.15
N ASN A 59 -7.37 -19.19 -29.98
CA ASN A 59 -7.08 -17.95 -29.27
C ASN A 59 -8.32 -17.18 -28.78
N PHE A 60 -9.43 -17.89 -28.56
CA PHE A 60 -10.65 -17.37 -27.94
C PHE A 60 -10.57 -17.43 -26.41
N PRO A 61 -10.84 -16.32 -25.68
CA PRO A 61 -10.73 -16.29 -24.22
C PRO A 61 -11.84 -17.11 -23.56
N LEU A 62 -11.46 -18.13 -22.80
CA LEU A 62 -12.35 -18.95 -21.97
C LEU A 62 -12.43 -18.43 -20.53
N VAL A 63 -11.33 -17.87 -20.00
CA VAL A 63 -11.27 -17.24 -18.68
C VAL A 63 -10.43 -15.97 -18.78
N THR A 64 -10.99 -14.84 -18.36
CA THR A 64 -10.31 -13.54 -18.29
C THR A 64 -10.70 -12.83 -16.98
N ASN A 65 -9.93 -11.82 -16.58
CA ASN A 65 -10.27 -10.96 -15.45
C ASN A 65 -11.10 -9.77 -15.94
N GLN A 66 -12.10 -9.38 -15.17
CA GLN A 66 -12.82 -8.13 -15.36
C GLN A 66 -12.85 -7.38 -14.04
N GLU A 67 -12.71 -6.06 -14.10
CA GLU A 67 -12.87 -5.21 -12.94
C GLU A 67 -14.33 -5.23 -12.49
N ALA A 68 -14.54 -5.52 -11.20
CA ALA A 68 -15.86 -5.53 -10.58
C ALA A 68 -15.82 -4.72 -9.29
N PHE A 69 -16.81 -3.87 -9.10
CA PHE A 69 -16.95 -3.04 -7.90
C PHE A 69 -18.01 -3.66 -7.00
N LEU A 70 -17.61 -4.06 -5.79
CA LEU A 70 -18.54 -4.54 -4.77
C LEU A 70 -19.01 -3.36 -3.92
N ILE A 71 -20.28 -2.99 -4.06
CA ILE A 71 -20.93 -2.01 -3.19
C ILE A 71 -21.53 -2.79 -2.00
N TYR A 72 -21.07 -2.50 -0.79
CA TYR A 72 -21.60 -3.10 0.43
C TYR A 72 -21.69 -2.05 1.55
N GLY A 73 -22.60 -2.27 2.49
CA GLY A 73 -22.74 -1.48 3.70
C GLY A 73 -23.07 -2.39 4.87
N LYS A 74 -22.55 -2.09 6.06
CA LYS A 74 -22.87 -2.83 7.28
C LYS A 74 -24.13 -2.22 7.90
N PRO A 75 -25.23 -2.97 8.04
CA PRO A 75 -26.49 -2.41 8.53
C PRO A 75 -26.39 -1.75 9.92
N HIS A 76 -25.47 -2.22 10.77
CA HIS A 76 -25.25 -1.68 12.10
C HIS A 76 -24.55 -0.31 12.13
N ASP A 77 -23.83 0.03 11.06
CA ASP A 77 -23.08 1.27 10.95
C ASP A 77 -23.90 2.38 10.24
N LEU A 78 -25.18 2.11 9.95
CA LEU A 78 -26.09 3.05 9.30
C LEU A 78 -26.90 3.82 10.35
N ASP A 79 -26.89 5.15 10.25
CA ASP A 79 -27.72 6.03 11.08
C ASP A 79 -29.23 5.94 10.73
N GLN A 80 -29.54 5.42 9.54
CA GLN A 80 -30.89 5.33 8.98
C GLN A 80 -31.33 3.87 8.84
N ASN A 81 -32.64 3.63 8.79
CA ASN A 81 -33.18 2.29 8.60
C ASN A 81 -32.63 1.69 7.28
N PRO A 82 -32.07 0.47 7.29
CA PRO A 82 -31.55 -0.18 6.09
C PRO A 82 -32.54 -0.23 4.92
N GLU A 83 -33.84 -0.33 5.19
CA GLU A 83 -34.88 -0.32 4.17
C GLU A 83 -35.03 1.03 3.45
N GLU A 84 -34.82 2.14 4.16
CA GLU A 84 -34.87 3.49 3.57
C GLU A 84 -33.65 3.72 2.69
N VAL A 85 -32.48 3.33 3.16
CA VAL A 85 -31.23 3.39 2.39
C VAL A 85 -31.32 2.53 1.13
N ALA A 86 -31.87 1.31 1.24
CA ALA A 86 -32.06 0.42 0.10
C ALA A 86 -32.98 1.04 -0.97
N LYS A 87 -34.07 1.72 -0.56
CA LYS A 87 -34.96 2.42 -1.50
C LYS A 87 -34.26 3.55 -2.25
N THR A 88 -33.36 4.28 -1.58
CA THR A 88 -32.61 5.37 -2.21
C THR A 88 -31.56 4.86 -3.19
N VAL A 89 -30.90 3.74 -2.88
CA VAL A 89 -29.79 3.20 -3.69
C VAL A 89 -30.29 2.32 -4.84
N ALA A 90 -31.42 1.62 -4.68
CA ALA A 90 -31.95 0.68 -5.68
C ALA A 90 -32.06 1.24 -7.12
N PRO A 91 -32.50 2.48 -7.38
CA PRO A 91 -32.59 3.02 -8.74
C PRO A 91 -31.25 3.10 -9.47
N TYR A 92 -30.14 3.23 -8.74
CA TYR A 92 -28.79 3.32 -9.32
C TYR A 92 -28.12 1.95 -9.52
N LEU A 93 -28.67 0.89 -8.92
CA LEU A 93 -28.14 -0.48 -9.02
C LEU A 93 -28.84 -1.32 -10.09
N ILE A 94 -30.02 -0.89 -10.54
CA ILE A 94 -30.73 -1.56 -11.62
C ILE A 94 -30.12 -1.06 -12.93
N SER A 95 -29.10 -1.79 -13.41
CA SER A 95 -28.58 -1.63 -14.77
C SER A 95 -29.71 -1.96 -15.74
N GLU A 96 -30.28 -0.96 -16.39
CA GLU A 96 -31.08 -1.19 -17.60
C GLU A 96 -30.16 -1.84 -18.64
N LYS A 97 -30.72 -2.83 -19.33
CA LYS A 97 -30.03 -3.85 -20.12
C LYS A 97 -29.45 -3.32 -21.42
#